data_AF-A0A222W180-F1
#
_entry.id   AF-A0A222W180-F1
#
_cell.length_a   1.000
_cell.length_b   1.000
_cell.length_c   1.000
_cell.angle_alpha   90.00
_cell.angle_beta   90.00
_cell.angle_gamma   90.00
#
_symmetry.space_group_name_H-M   'P 1'
#
loop_
_entity.id
_entity.type
_entity.pdbx_description
1 polymer ?
#
loop_
_entity_poly.entity_id
_entity_poly.type
_entity_poly.pdbx_seq_one_letter_code
_entity_poly.pdbx_strand_id
1 'polypeptide(L)'
;MQNPIHNVCDNPICVRAHPDPAISHIWPSTQADNLRRMAAKGRGGGRQRWWIRPWSGLARHERAERSRALAAAVRDGWDEARVRAVLMQIDPAQTALFP
;
A
#
# COMPACT_ATOMS: atom_id res chain seq x y z
N MET A 1 -11.43 7.59 -11.20
CA MET A 1 -11.98 7.86 -9.85
C MET A 1 -11.05 8.84 -9.15
N GLN A 2 -11.58 9.98 -8.71
CA GLN A 2 -10.82 10.97 -7.95
C GLN A 2 -10.79 10.55 -6.48
N ASN A 3 -9.62 10.61 -5.86
CA ASN A 3 -9.41 10.37 -4.43
C ASN A 3 -8.68 11.59 -3.83
N PRO A 4 -9.12 12.08 -2.66
CA PRO A 4 -8.38 13.11 -1.94
C PRO A 4 -7.02 12.58 -1.47
N ILE A 5 -5.96 13.38 -1.64
CA ILE A 5 -4.60 13.02 -1.20
C ILE A 5 -3.97 14.11 -0.35
N HIS A 6 -3.08 13.72 0.56
CA HIS A 6 -2.20 14.64 1.28
C HIS A 6 -1.04 15.06 0.39
N ASN A 7 -0.98 16.33 0.04
CA ASN A 7 0.13 16.88 -0.75
C ASN A 7 1.31 17.27 0.14
N VAL A 8 0.99 18.04 1.18
CA VAL A 8 1.96 18.82 1.96
C VAL A 8 2.52 17.99 3.10
N CYS A 9 1.66 17.45 3.94
CA CYS A 9 2.06 16.90 5.23
C CYS A 9 2.30 15.39 5.25
N ASP A 10 1.85 14.65 4.22
CA ASP A 10 1.87 13.18 4.18
C ASP A 10 1.32 12.51 5.45
N ASN A 11 0.49 13.22 6.22
CA ASN A 11 -0.08 12.77 7.47
C ASN A 11 -1.47 12.17 7.18
N PRO A 12 -1.64 10.83 7.28
CA PRO A 12 -2.86 10.15 6.86
C PRO A 12 -4.10 10.57 7.68
N ILE A 13 -3.92 11.08 8.90
CA ILE A 13 -5.02 11.57 9.75
C ILE A 13 -5.29 13.07 9.58
N CYS A 14 -4.53 13.77 8.73
CA CYS A 14 -4.73 15.20 8.52
C CYS A 14 -6.02 15.45 7.75
N VAL A 15 -6.88 16.31 8.30
CA VAL A 15 -8.17 16.69 7.70
C VAL A 15 -8.23 18.17 7.30
N ARG A 16 -7.06 18.83 7.17
CA ARG A 16 -6.96 20.26 6.84
C ARG A 16 -7.29 20.51 5.36
N ALA A 17 -8.58 20.56 5.07
CA ALA A 17 -9.12 20.97 3.77
C ALA A 17 -9.40 22.47 3.76
N HIS A 18 -9.11 23.14 2.64
CA HIS A 18 -9.41 24.55 2.45
C HIS A 18 -9.79 24.81 0.97
N PRO A 19 -10.71 25.75 0.66
CA PRO A 19 -11.04 26.09 -0.72
C PRO A 19 -9.85 26.63 -1.51
N ASP A 20 -8.98 27.41 -0.87
CA ASP A 20 -7.70 27.84 -1.44
C ASP A 20 -6.69 26.66 -1.50
N PRO A 21 -6.29 26.24 -2.72
CA PRO A 21 -5.30 25.20 -2.96
C PRO A 21 -3.95 25.41 -2.29
N ALA A 22 -3.53 26.66 -2.13
CA ALA A 22 -2.20 27.01 -1.66
C ALA A 22 -2.02 26.67 -0.16
N ILE A 23 -3.11 26.62 0.59
CA ILE A 23 -3.10 26.35 2.04
C ILE A 23 -3.82 25.06 2.44
N SER A 24 -4.55 24.43 1.51
CA SER A 24 -5.14 23.11 1.74
C SER A 24 -4.06 22.03 1.81
N HIS A 25 -4.18 21.11 2.77
CA HIS A 25 -3.32 19.92 2.83
C HIS A 25 -3.89 18.75 2.03
N ILE A 26 -5.19 18.81 1.69
CA ILE A 26 -5.92 17.78 0.94
C ILE A 26 -6.28 18.32 -0.45
N TRP A 27 -6.02 17.54 -1.49
CA TRP A 27 -6.28 17.92 -2.88
C TRP A 27 -7.09 16.85 -3.63
N PRO A 28 -8.09 17.22 -4.45
CA PRO A 28 -8.72 16.30 -5.39
C PRO A 28 -7.68 15.78 -6.38
N SER A 29 -7.49 14.47 -6.43
CA SER A 29 -6.38 13.89 -7.18
C SER A 29 -6.77 12.51 -7.72
N THR A 30 -5.90 11.88 -8.51
CA THR A 30 -6.07 10.47 -8.88
C THR A 30 -5.12 9.56 -8.11
N GLN A 31 -5.42 8.27 -8.10
CA GLN A 31 -4.49 7.25 -7.61
C GLN A 31 -3.13 7.31 -8.35
N ALA A 32 -3.14 7.62 -9.65
CA ALA A 32 -1.92 7.74 -10.44
C ALA A 32 -1.06 8.93 -9.98
N ASP A 33 -1.69 10.06 -9.65
CA ASP A 33 -1.00 11.23 -9.08
C ASP A 33 -0.38 10.91 -7.71
N ASN A 34 -1.12 10.21 -6.85
CA ASN A 34 -0.61 9.74 -5.57
C ASN A 34 0.64 8.88 -5.74
N LEU A 35 0.57 7.87 -6.62
CA LEU A 35 1.70 6.98 -6.89
C LEU A 35 2.92 7.72 -7.46
N ARG A 36 2.71 8.68 -8.37
CA ARG A 36 3.78 9.54 -8.91
C ARG A 36 4.44 10.35 -7.80
N ARG A 37 3.67 10.93 -6.88
CA ARG A 37 4.23 11.64 -5.71
C ARG A 37 4.96 10.74 -4.75
N MET A 38 4.40 9.58 -4.41
CA MET A 38 5.10 8.65 -3.54
C MET A 38 6.43 8.24 -4.16
N ALA A 39 6.47 7.99 -5.47
CA ALA A 39 7.71 7.71 -6.19
C ALA A 39 8.71 8.87 -6.09
N ALA A 40 8.28 10.11 -6.35
CA ALA A 40 9.12 11.31 -6.24
C ALA A 40 9.69 11.50 -4.82
N LYS A 41 8.92 11.18 -3.78
CA LYS A 41 9.34 11.22 -2.37
C LYS A 41 10.15 10.00 -1.91
N GLY A 42 10.50 9.06 -2.79
CA GLY A 42 11.23 7.83 -2.43
C GLY A 42 10.43 6.84 -1.57
N ARG A 43 9.10 6.95 -1.61
CA ARG A 43 8.12 6.13 -0.88
C ARG A 43 7.22 5.29 -1.81
N GLY A 44 7.53 5.23 -3.11
CA GLY A 44 6.77 4.44 -4.07
C GLY A 44 6.93 2.94 -3.82
N GLY A 45 5.82 2.21 -3.67
CA GLY A 45 5.78 0.78 -3.35
C GLY A 45 6.40 -0.17 -4.39
N GLY A 46 6.84 0.36 -5.54
CA GLY A 46 7.54 -0.41 -6.56
C GLY A 46 9.01 -0.67 -6.25
N ARG A 47 9.72 0.30 -5.65
CA ARG A 47 11.16 0.18 -5.36
C ARG A 47 11.35 -0.42 -3.97
N GLN A 48 11.43 -1.74 -3.93
CA GLN A 48 11.86 -2.45 -2.73
C GLN A 48 13.29 -1.98 -2.41
N ARG A 49 13.45 -1.29 -1.27
CA ARG A 49 14.75 -0.82 -0.81
C ARG A 49 15.69 -2.03 -0.73
N TRP A 50 16.92 -1.90 -1.19
CA TRP A 50 17.84 -3.05 -1.33
C TRP A 50 18.06 -3.79 0.01
N TRP A 51 17.97 -3.07 1.13
CA TRP A 51 18.09 -3.61 2.49
C TRP A 51 16.81 -4.26 3.05
N ILE A 52 15.66 -4.09 2.39
CA ILE A 52 14.39 -4.76 2.75
C ILE A 52 14.26 -6.09 1.98
N ARG A 53 14.95 -6.24 0.84
CA ARG A 53 14.96 -7.48 0.05
C ARG A 53 15.25 -8.77 0.86
N PRO A 54 16.15 -8.78 1.85
CA PRO A 54 16.42 -9.98 2.66
C PRO A 54 15.24 -10.41 3.55
N TRP A 55 14.28 -9.53 3.81
CA TRP A 55 13.16 -9.75 4.75
C TRP A 55 11.83 -10.07 4.06
N SER A 56 11.83 -10.01 2.72
CA SER A 56 10.66 -10.32 1.90
C SER A 56 11.19 -10.92 0.60
N GLY A 57 11.29 -12.24 0.54
CA GLY A 57 11.86 -12.90 -0.65
C GLY A 57 10.90 -12.96 -1.83
N LEU A 58 9.65 -12.52 -1.69
CA LEU A 58 8.70 -12.49 -2.80
C LEU A 58 9.07 -11.46 -3.87
N ALA A 59 9.17 -11.94 -5.11
CA ALA A 59 9.23 -11.15 -6.31
C ALA A 59 7.96 -10.28 -6.45
N ARG A 60 8.05 -9.22 -7.26
CA ARG A 60 6.92 -8.30 -7.50
C ARG A 60 5.66 -9.00 -8.01
N HIS A 61 5.81 -10.01 -8.88
CA HIS A 61 4.68 -10.73 -9.47
C HIS A 61 3.95 -11.59 -8.43
N GLU A 62 4.70 -12.30 -7.57
CA GLU A 62 4.15 -13.11 -6.48
C GLU A 62 3.39 -12.24 -5.46
N ARG A 63 3.94 -11.07 -5.10
CA ARG A 63 3.23 -10.10 -4.24
C ARG A 63 1.92 -9.63 -4.86
N ALA A 64 1.92 -9.38 -6.17
CA ALA A 64 0.71 -8.95 -6.88
C ALA A 64 -0.33 -10.07 -6.96
N GLU A 65 0.09 -11.32 -7.14
CA GLU A 65 -0.79 -12.49 -7.15
C GLU A 65 -1.44 -12.72 -5.79
N ARG A 66 -0.66 -12.71 -4.70
CA ARG A 66 -1.20 -12.80 -3.33
C ARG A 66 -2.21 -11.70 -3.02
N SER A 67 -1.94 -10.47 -3.46
CA SER A 67 -2.88 -9.35 -3.31
C SER A 67 -4.21 -9.60 -4.02
N ARG A 68 -4.17 -10.13 -5.26
CA ARG A 68 -5.39 -10.52 -6.00
C ARG A 68 -6.13 -11.67 -5.33
N ALA A 69 -5.42 -12.67 -4.81
CA ALA A 69 -6.01 -13.79 -4.08
C ALA A 69 -6.75 -13.32 -2.81
N LEU A 70 -6.13 -12.42 -2.03
CA LEU A 70 -6.77 -11.84 -0.85
C LEU A 70 -7.99 -11.01 -1.23
N ALA A 71 -7.90 -10.18 -2.26
CA ALA A 71 -9.02 -9.39 -2.76
C ALA A 71 -10.19 -10.27 -3.24
N ALA A 72 -9.90 -11.44 -3.81
CA ALA A 72 -10.91 -12.42 -4.19
C ALA A 72 -11.55 -13.10 -2.96
N ALA A 73 -10.75 -13.41 -1.93
CA ALA A 73 -11.23 -14.06 -0.70
C ALA A 73 -12.22 -13.19 0.10
N VAL A 74 -12.04 -11.86 0.07
CA VAL A 74 -12.90 -10.91 0.80
C VAL A 74 -14.02 -10.29 -0.06
N ARG A 75 -14.15 -10.70 -1.32
CA ARG A 75 -15.09 -10.08 -2.28
C ARG A 75 -16.55 -10.16 -1.82
N ASP A 76 -16.90 -11.27 -1.20
CA ASP A 76 -18.28 -11.58 -0.78
C ASP A 76 -18.51 -11.30 0.72
N GLY A 77 -17.58 -10.58 1.37
CA GLY A 77 -17.58 -10.35 2.81
C GLY A 77 -16.40 -11.04 3.51
N TRP A 78 -16.36 -10.92 4.83
CA TRP A 78 -15.31 -11.50 5.65
C TRP A 78 -15.59 -12.98 5.94
N ASP A 79 -14.74 -13.85 5.41
CA ASP A 79 -14.67 -15.28 5.75
C ASP A 79 -13.27 -15.56 6.31
N GLU A 80 -13.21 -15.80 7.62
CA GLU A 80 -11.94 -16.02 8.32
C GLU A 80 -11.17 -17.22 7.76
N ALA A 81 -11.85 -18.30 7.38
CA ALA A 81 -11.20 -19.49 6.86
C ALA A 81 -10.57 -19.23 5.47
N ARG A 82 -11.32 -18.56 4.57
CA ARG A 82 -10.80 -18.15 3.25
C ARG A 82 -9.64 -17.18 3.39
N VAL A 83 -9.76 -16.17 4.25
CA VAL A 83 -8.70 -15.18 4.48
C VAL A 83 -7.46 -15.84 5.09
N ARG A 84 -7.64 -16.70 6.09
CA ARG A 84 -6.55 -17.45 6.72
C ARG A 84 -5.84 -18.37 5.73
N ALA A 85 -6.56 -19.04 4.82
CA ALA A 85 -5.95 -19.87 3.79
C ALA A 85 -5.04 -19.09 2.83
N VAL A 86 -5.37 -17.83 2.54
CA VAL A 86 -4.54 -16.93 1.73
C VAL A 86 -3.38 -16.34 2.52
N LEU A 87 -3.60 -15.97 3.80
CA LEU A 87 -2.59 -15.30 4.63
C LEU A 87 -1.58 -16.23 5.31
N MET A 88 -1.99 -17.46 5.68
CA MET A 88 -1.13 -18.39 6.44
C MET A 88 -0.18 -19.23 5.60
N GLN A 89 -0.01 -18.89 4.33
CA GLN A 89 1.21 -19.27 3.64
C GLN A 89 2.33 -18.37 4.17
N ILE A 90 2.97 -18.80 5.27
CA ILE A 90 4.28 -18.27 5.68
C ILE A 90 5.08 -18.21 4.40
N ASP A 91 5.42 -16.99 3.97
CA ASP A 91 6.33 -16.84 2.85
C ASP A 91 7.61 -17.58 3.27
N PRO A 92 8.02 -18.65 2.55
CA PRO A 92 9.21 -19.40 2.93
C PRO A 92 10.46 -18.52 2.97
N ALA A 93 10.40 -17.32 2.38
CA ALA A 93 11.45 -16.31 2.46
C ALA A 93 11.14 -15.12 3.40
N GLN A 94 10.07 -15.19 4.20
CA GLN A 94 9.81 -14.25 5.28
C GLN A 94 10.63 -14.66 6.50
N THR A 95 11.74 -13.96 6.69
CA THR A 95 12.57 -14.08 7.89
C THR A 95 11.82 -13.51 9.10
N ALA A 96 11.87 -14.22 10.24
CA ALA A 96 11.29 -13.72 11.49
C ALA A 96 11.98 -12.40 11.89
N LEU A 97 11.16 -11.40 12.27
CA LEU A 97 11.67 -10.09 12.71
C LEU A 97 12.38 -10.19 14.07
N PHE A 98 12.08 -11.24 14.84
CA PHE A 98 12.71 -11.57 16.11
C PHE A 98 13.04 -13.07 16.10
N PRO A 99 14.24 -13.47 16.55
CA PRO A 99 14.62 -14.87 16.65
C PRO A 99 13.83 -15.63 17.71
#